data_AF-A0AB73I3G5-F1
#
_entry.id   AF-A0AB73I3G5-F1
#
_cell.length_a   1.000
_cell.length_b   1.000
_cell.length_c   1.000
_cell.angle_alpha   90.00
_cell.angle_beta   90.00
_cell.angle_gamma   90.00
#
_symmetry.space_group_name_H-M   'P 1'
#
loop_
_entity.id
_entity.type
_entity.pdbx_description
1 polymer ?
#
loop_
_entity_poly.entity_id
_entity_poly.type
_entity_poly.pdbx_seq_one_letter_code
_entity_poly.pdbx_strand_id
1 'polypeptide(L)'
;MNLSRYLHQPHAANCDCSVCWSRRVPASAPYQSIPCDQCRPASVTKVNGSWKAVPAFTCAKHTPPPRPPRYWHVIYDSGNPVPFVPIREPFELEG
;
A
#
# COMPACT_ATOMS: atom_id res chain seq x y z
N MET A 1 -15.53 -2.62 -31.30
CA MET A 1 -14.53 -2.23 -30.28
C MET A 1 -13.49 -1.36 -30.96
N ASN A 2 -13.56 -0.04 -30.81
CA ASN A 2 -12.59 0.88 -31.39
C ASN A 2 -11.39 0.92 -30.44
N LEU A 3 -10.37 0.09 -30.72
CA LEU A 3 -9.14 0.11 -29.95
C LEU A 3 -8.49 1.48 -30.15
N SER A 4 -8.48 2.25 -29.06
CA SER A 4 -8.01 3.63 -28.96
C SER A 4 -6.74 3.87 -29.77
N ARG A 5 -6.89 4.53 -30.93
CA ARG A 5 -5.78 5.01 -31.80
C ARG A 5 -4.70 5.82 -31.07
N TYR A 6 -4.99 6.25 -29.84
CA TYR A 6 -4.11 7.03 -28.98
C TYR A 6 -3.03 6.22 -28.25
N LEU A 7 -3.20 4.91 -28.03
CA LEU A 7 -2.32 4.15 -27.13
C LEU A 7 -0.91 3.86 -27.70
N HIS A 8 -0.69 4.11 -28.99
CA HIS A 8 0.57 3.77 -29.67
C HIS A 8 1.09 4.87 -30.60
N GLN A 9 0.52 6.07 -30.54
CA GLN A 9 1.05 7.16 -31.35
C GLN A 9 2.36 7.67 -30.75
N PRO A 10 3.39 7.92 -31.57
CA PRO A 10 4.58 8.61 -31.10
C PRO A 10 4.17 10.01 -30.64
N HIS A 11 4.55 10.37 -29.42
CA HIS A 11 4.34 11.72 -28.92
C HIS A 11 5.34 12.66 -29.61
N ALA A 12 4.95 13.93 -29.74
CA ALA A 12 5.86 14.97 -30.21
C ALA A 12 7.12 15.03 -29.33
N ALA A 13 8.26 15.41 -29.92
CA ALA A 13 9.55 15.45 -29.22
C ALA A 13 9.55 16.33 -27.95
N ASN A 14 8.65 17.32 -27.90
CA ASN A 14 8.44 18.26 -26.81
C ASN A 14 7.13 18.01 -26.02
N CYS A 15 6.62 16.78 -26.00
CA CYS A 15 5.40 16.47 -25.27
C CYS A 15 5.58 16.52 -23.74
N ASP A 16 4.76 17.33 -23.07
CA ASP A 16 4.75 17.50 -21.60
C ASP A 16 3.67 16.69 -20.88
N CYS A 17 3.15 15.62 -21.49
CA CYS A 17 2.28 14.70 -20.77
C CYS A 17 3.03 13.99 -19.63
N SER A 18 2.31 13.52 -18.62
CA SER A 18 2.89 12.87 -17.43
C SER A 18 3.84 11.71 -17.76
N VAL A 19 3.57 10.96 -18.83
CA VAL A 19 4.40 9.83 -19.29
C VAL A 19 5.70 10.30 -19.94
N CYS A 20 5.64 11.28 -20.85
CA CYS A 20 6.83 11.82 -21.51
C CYS A 20 7.70 12.66 -20.57
N TRP A 21 7.07 13.34 -19.61
CA TRP A 21 7.77 14.08 -18.57
C TRP A 21 8.52 13.15 -17.62
N SER A 22 7.88 12.08 -17.12
CA SER A 22 8.53 11.11 -16.21
C SER A 22 9.67 10.32 -16.87
N ARG A 23 9.65 10.15 -18.20
CA ARG A 23 10.81 9.61 -18.94
C ARG A 23 11.98 10.59 -19.05
N ARG A 24 11.69 11.90 -19.16
CA ARG A 24 12.72 12.95 -19.27
C ARG A 24 13.35 13.28 -17.93
N VAL A 25 12.56 13.29 -16.87
CA VAL A 25 13.02 13.60 -15.52
C VAL A 25 13.42 12.28 -14.86
N PRO A 26 14.73 11.99 -14.70
CA PRO A 26 15.14 10.82 -13.95
C PRO A 26 14.55 10.91 -12.55
N ALA A 27 14.13 9.77 -12.01
CA ALA A 27 13.77 9.68 -10.60
C ALA A 27 14.99 10.09 -9.77
N SER A 28 15.01 11.34 -9.34
CA SER A 28 15.82 11.77 -8.23
C SER A 28 15.32 10.97 -7.03
N ALA A 29 16.18 10.18 -6.42
CA ALA A 29 15.93 9.63 -5.09
C ALA A 29 16.60 10.57 -4.09
N PRO A 30 16.01 11.75 -3.77
CA PRO A 30 16.61 12.68 -2.82
C PRO A 30 16.62 12.08 -1.41
N TYR A 31 15.80 11.05 -1.18
CA TYR A 31 15.75 10.30 0.06
C TYR A 31 16.57 9.01 -0.09
N GLN A 32 17.88 9.12 0.14
CA GLN A 32 18.65 7.96 0.56
C GLN A 32 18.16 7.60 1.96
N SER A 33 17.55 6.42 2.12
CA SER A 33 17.21 5.92 3.45
C SER A 33 18.51 5.78 4.24
N ILE A 34 18.67 6.61 5.28
CA ILE A 34 19.80 6.46 6.20
C ILE A 34 19.62 5.10 6.89
N PRO A 35 20.55 4.16 6.74
CA PRO A 35 20.42 2.86 7.38
C PRO A 35 20.45 3.05 8.90
N CYS A 36 19.58 2.31 9.60
CA CYS A 36 19.62 2.31 11.05
C CYS A 36 20.92 1.70 11.55
N ASP A 37 21.62 2.43 12.41
CA ASP A 37 22.87 2.05 13.06
C ASP A 37 22.72 0.85 14.01
N GLN A 38 21.50 0.62 14.51
CA GLN A 38 21.20 -0.47 15.44
C GLN A 38 20.71 -1.76 14.74
N CYS A 39 20.14 -1.65 13.55
CA CYS A 39 19.65 -2.81 12.81
C CYS A 39 20.82 -3.50 12.09
N ARG A 40 20.78 -4.83 12.03
CA ARG A 40 21.78 -5.63 11.31
C ARG A 40 21.10 -6.57 10.34
N PRO A 41 21.50 -6.59 9.06
CA PRO A 41 20.96 -7.54 8.11
C PRO A 41 21.41 -8.97 8.45
N ALA A 42 20.66 -9.95 7.96
CA ALA A 42 21.13 -11.33 7.99
C ALA A 42 22.40 -11.45 7.15
N SER A 43 23.38 -12.19 7.65
CA SER A 43 24.65 -12.40 6.95
C SER A 43 25.13 -13.83 7.13
N VAL A 44 25.97 -14.27 6.20
CA VAL A 44 26.61 -15.59 6.25
C VAL A 44 28.11 -15.37 6.18
N THR A 45 28.83 -15.84 7.19
CA THR A 45 30.28 -15.68 7.28
C THR A 45 30.96 -17.03 7.47
N LYS A 46 32.18 -17.16 6.94
CA LYS A 46 32.98 -18.37 7.10
C LYS A 46 33.88 -18.20 8.31
N VAL A 47 33.65 -19.00 9.35
CA VAL A 47 34.42 -18.97 10.60
C VAL A 47 35.11 -20.32 10.76
N ASN A 48 36.44 -20.33 10.81
CA ASN A 48 37.26 -21.55 10.95
C ASN A 48 36.92 -22.65 9.92
N GLY A 49 36.65 -22.26 8.67
CA GLY A 49 36.31 -23.19 7.59
C GLY A 49 34.83 -23.57 7.51
N SER A 50 34.05 -23.31 8.55
CA SER A 50 32.61 -23.61 8.61
C SER A 50 31.76 -22.38 8.26
N TRP A 51 30.67 -22.59 7.53
CA TRP A 51 29.69 -21.54 7.26
C TRP A 51 28.81 -21.30 8.48
N LYS A 52 28.72 -20.04 8.92
CA LYS A 52 27.87 -19.61 10.03
C LYS A 52 26.90 -18.56 9.53
N ALA A 53 25.61 -18.83 9.68
CA ALA A 53 24.56 -17.84 9.44
C ALA A 53 24.35 -17.00 10.71
N VAL A 54 24.32 -15.68 10.55
CA VAL A 54 23.95 -14.71 11.57
C VAL A 54 22.57 -14.17 11.20
N PRO A 55 21.55 -14.35 12.06
CA PRO A 55 20.20 -13.87 11.77
C PRO A 55 20.15 -12.34 11.74
N ALA A 56 19.16 -11.80 11.03
CA ALA A 56 18.88 -10.37 11.05
C ALA A 56 18.46 -9.94 12.46
N PHE A 57 18.85 -8.72 12.84
CA PHE A 57 18.44 -8.09 14.08
C PHE A 57 17.78 -6.75 13.78
N THR A 58 16.55 -6.57 14.28
CA THR A 58 15.79 -5.31 14.18
C THR A 58 15.73 -4.67 15.56
N CYS A 59 16.13 -3.40 15.66
CA CYS A 59 16.01 -2.63 16.90
C CYS A 59 14.53 -2.37 17.25
N ALA A 60 14.23 -2.00 18.50
CA ALA A 60 12.85 -1.75 18.96
C ALA A 60 12.06 -0.73 18.11
N LYS A 61 12.74 0.26 17.49
CA LYS A 61 12.10 1.23 16.58
C LYS A 61 11.60 0.59 15.27
N HIS A 62 12.25 -0.49 14.85
CA HIS A 62 11.98 -1.20 13.60
C HIS A 62 11.38 -2.59 13.83
N THR A 63 11.19 -2.99 15.09
CA THR A 63 10.42 -4.17 15.43
C THR A 63 8.96 -3.88 15.09
N PRO A 64 8.33 -4.63 14.17
CA PRO A 64 6.92 -4.45 13.88
C PRO A 64 6.10 -4.64 15.15
N PRO A 65 5.02 -3.85 15.35
CA PRO A 65 4.12 -4.08 16.45
C PRO A 65 3.56 -5.51 16.37
N PRO A 66 3.21 -6.12 17.52
CA PRO A 66 2.53 -7.41 17.51
C PRO A 66 1.32 -7.33 16.58
N ARG A 67 1.11 -8.39 15.81
CA ARG A 67 -0.02 -8.47 14.88
C ARG A 67 -1.30 -8.13 15.67
N PRO A 68 -2.15 -7.20 15.18
CA PRO A 68 -3.38 -6.88 15.87
C PRO A 68 -4.17 -8.17 16.10
N PRO A 69 -4.86 -8.30 17.25
CA PRO A 69 -5.60 -9.51 17.53
C PRO A 69 -6.66 -9.72 16.46
N ARG A 70 -7.01 -10.98 16.20
CA ARG A 70 -7.91 -11.32 15.08
C ARG A 70 -9.31 -10.70 15.20
N TYR A 71 -9.71 -10.03 16.29
CA TYR A 71 -11.08 -9.54 16.47
C TYR A 71 -11.59 -8.54 15.40
N TRP A 72 -10.75 -8.06 14.47
CA TRP A 72 -11.21 -7.27 13.32
C TRP A 72 -12.18 -8.01 12.38
N HIS A 73 -12.38 -9.34 12.53
CA HIS A 73 -13.46 -10.08 11.87
C HIS A 73 -14.74 -10.21 12.72
N VAL A 74 -14.71 -9.77 13.98
CA VAL A 74 -15.91 -9.69 14.81
C VAL A 74 -16.53 -8.35 14.50
N ILE A 75 -17.35 -8.33 13.44
CA ILE A 75 -18.45 -7.39 13.40
C ILE A 75 -19.18 -7.63 14.71
N TYR A 76 -19.15 -6.66 15.62
CA TYR A 76 -20.08 -6.65 16.74
C TYR A 76 -21.46 -6.58 16.09
N ASP A 77 -22.09 -7.74 15.89
CA ASP A 77 -23.44 -7.86 15.37
C ASP A 77 -24.36 -7.38 16.50
N SER A 78 -24.40 -6.06 16.70
CA SER A 78 -25.35 -5.41 17.59
C SER A 78 -26.80 -5.55 17.12
N GLY A 79 -27.03 -6.31 16.03
CA GLY A 79 -28.12 -6.06 15.12
C GLY A 79 -28.07 -4.62 14.57
N ASN A 80 -28.93 -4.32 13.63
CA ASN A 80 -29.28 -2.92 13.41
C ASN A 80 -30.06 -2.45 14.65
N PRO A 81 -29.67 -1.38 15.35
CA PRO A 81 -30.67 -0.55 15.98
C PRO A 81 -31.39 0.12 14.81
N VAL A 82 -32.40 -0.56 14.23
CA VAL A 82 -33.38 0.13 13.40
C VAL A 82 -34.28 0.85 14.40
N PRO A 83 -34.11 2.16 14.65
CA PRO A 83 -35.10 2.89 15.41
C PRO A 83 -36.43 2.76 14.68
N PHE A 84 -37.50 2.58 15.44
CA PHE A 84 -38.86 2.57 14.92
C PHE A 84 -39.09 3.85 14.09
N VAL A 85 -39.27 3.70 12.78
CA VAL A 85 -39.69 4.77 11.88
C VAL A 85 -41.20 4.61 11.69
N PRO A 86 -42.03 5.52 12.22
CA PRO A 86 -43.46 5.48 11.95
C PRO A 86 -43.67 5.75 10.47
N ILE A 87 -44.15 4.75 9.73
CA ILE A 87 -44.63 4.93 8.36
C ILE A 87 -45.95 5.69 8.48
N ARG A 88 -45.93 6.99 8.17
CA ARG A 88 -47.17 7.72 7.87
C ARG A 88 -47.67 7.19 6.53
N GLU A 89 -48.96 6.87 6.48
CA GLU A 89 -49.61 6.17 5.36
C GLU A 89 -49.17 6.71 3.99
N PRO A 90 -49.07 5.85 2.96
CA PRO A 90 -48.68 6.28 1.61
C PRO A 90 -49.65 7.35 1.12
N PHE A 91 -49.13 8.49 0.66
CA PHE A 91 -49.94 9.46 -0.08
C PHE A 91 -50.52 8.75 -1.31
N GLU A 92 -51.79 8.99 -1.59
CA GLU A 92 -52.43 8.48 -2.80
C GLU A 92 -51.72 9.06 -4.03
N LEU A 93 -51.25 8.18 -4.92
CA LEU A 93 -50.80 8.58 -6.25
C LEU A 93 -52.06 8.95 -7.04
N GLU A 94 -52.30 10.24 -7.24
CA GLU A 94 -53.31 10.72 -8.19
C GLU A 94 -53.00 10.13 -9.57
N GLY A 95 -53.99 9.40 -10.12
CA GLY A 95 -53.98 8.86 -11.48
C GLY A 95 -54.54 9.85 -12.49
#